data_AF-A0A8D9VW95-F1
#
_entry.id   AF-A0A8D9VW95-F1
#
_cell.length_a   1.000
_cell.length_b   1.000
_cell.length_c   1.000
_cell.angle_alpha   90.00
_cell.angle_beta   90.00
_cell.angle_gamma   90.00
#
_symmetry.space_group_name_H-M   'P 1'
#
loop_
_entity.id
_entity.type
_entity.pdbx_description
1 polymer ?
#
loop_
_entity_poly.entity_id
_entity_poly.type
_entity_poly.pdbx_seq_one_letter_code
_entity_poly.pdbx_strand_id
1 'polypeptide(L)'
;MSKEEISLFDDQKFETDHKKFELKAIGDDSHLIKSKDRVQHHGEVFTPKWMVEKMLSEPAIQEKLHDLHATFFEPSAGEGAFLKGILHQKLSYVDQISNKITWKNNALWALMSIYAIELLQDNLIKAKRAMIDVFINHYQTFMQKALSSNTDLYKSARYIIDVNIVQGNTLTFKNSENKLIEFREWIPSGNKVKQNTFTYKSLFNNDDMDDVNANEGQLSLFDDFENGDSKQNQPVQLTKVYEV
;
A
#
# COMPACT_ATOMS: atom_id res chain seq x y z
N MET A 1 53.63 46.93 -25.32
CA MET A 1 53.44 45.58 -24.74
C MET A 1 52.12 45.58 -23.97
N SER A 2 51.01 45.27 -24.64
CA SER A 2 49.72 45.08 -23.98
C SER A 2 49.68 43.66 -23.40
N LYS A 3 49.38 43.53 -22.11
CA LYS A 3 49.12 42.25 -21.48
C LYS A 3 47.75 41.76 -21.95
N GLU A 4 47.72 40.60 -22.60
CA GLU A 4 46.48 39.85 -22.82
C GLU A 4 46.08 39.20 -21.49
N GLU A 5 44.92 39.57 -20.96
CA GLU A 5 44.24 38.79 -19.93
C GLU A 5 43.61 37.57 -20.59
N ILE A 6 44.14 36.39 -20.26
CA ILE A 6 43.52 35.12 -20.63
C ILE A 6 42.38 34.89 -19.65
N SER A 7 41.14 34.95 -20.14
CA SER A 7 39.96 34.50 -19.40
C SER A 7 40.09 33.01 -19.13
N LEU A 8 40.23 32.63 -17.85
CA LEU A 8 40.52 31.27 -17.39
C LEU A 8 39.27 30.42 -17.08
N PHE A 9 38.09 30.91 -17.45
CA PHE A 9 36.84 30.18 -17.25
C PHE A 9 36.09 30.14 -18.58
N ASP A 10 36.23 29.01 -19.28
CA ASP A 10 35.32 28.62 -20.34
C ASP A 10 33.89 28.62 -19.78
N ASP A 11 32.99 29.31 -20.46
CA ASP A 11 31.52 29.25 -20.27
C ASP A 11 31.00 27.85 -20.67
N GLN A 12 31.50 26.80 -20.02
CA GLN A 12 30.85 25.50 -20.08
C GLN A 12 29.53 25.63 -19.33
N LYS A 13 28.45 25.86 -20.09
CA LYS A 13 27.10 25.56 -19.65
C LYS A 13 27.09 24.11 -19.16
N PHE A 14 27.07 23.92 -17.85
CA PHE A 14 26.74 22.65 -17.26
C PHE A 14 25.28 22.37 -17.62
N GLU A 15 25.06 21.63 -18.71
CA GLU A 15 23.78 20.99 -18.96
C GLU A 15 23.64 19.88 -17.92
N THR A 16 23.02 20.23 -16.79
CA THR A 16 22.49 19.25 -15.86
C THR A 16 21.34 18.56 -16.58
N ASP A 17 21.57 17.32 -16.99
CA ASP A 17 20.57 16.44 -17.58
C ASP A 17 19.50 16.11 -16.51
N HIS A 18 18.61 17.08 -16.26
CA HIS A 18 17.57 17.00 -15.26
C HIS A 18 16.51 16.02 -15.78
N LYS A 19 16.70 14.74 -15.46
CA LYS A 19 15.69 13.71 -15.74
C LYS A 19 14.37 14.11 -15.09
N LYS A 20 13.42 14.55 -15.91
CA LYS A 20 12.04 14.85 -15.50
C LYS A 20 11.30 13.54 -15.23
N PHE A 21 10.61 13.46 -14.11
CA PHE A 21 9.76 12.32 -13.78
C PHE A 21 8.30 12.67 -14.09
N GLU A 22 7.65 11.80 -14.85
CA GLU A 22 6.24 11.92 -15.23
C GLU A 22 5.49 10.67 -14.80
N LEU A 23 4.22 10.85 -14.40
CA LEU A 23 3.40 9.76 -13.91
C LEU A 23 3.13 8.77 -15.04
N LYS A 24 3.65 7.55 -14.91
CA LYS A 24 3.40 6.50 -15.90
C LYS A 24 1.98 5.95 -15.76
N ALA A 25 1.33 5.69 -16.88
CA ALA A 25 0.04 4.99 -16.91
C ALA A 25 0.19 3.55 -16.38
N ILE A 26 -0.86 3.04 -15.73
CA ILE A 26 -0.97 1.61 -15.43
C ILE A 26 -1.10 0.85 -16.75
N GLY A 27 -0.20 -0.10 -16.99
CA GLY A 27 -0.21 -0.94 -18.20
C GLY A 27 -1.51 -1.74 -18.33
N ASP A 28 -1.91 -1.98 -19.58
CA ASP A 28 -3.05 -2.82 -19.93
C ASP A 28 -2.57 -4.21 -20.31
N ASP A 29 -3.18 -5.25 -19.74
CA ASP A 29 -2.86 -6.64 -20.04
C ASP A 29 -4.03 -7.23 -20.85
N SER A 30 -3.80 -7.48 -22.14
CA SER A 30 -4.84 -7.95 -23.05
C SER A 30 -5.24 -9.41 -22.84
N HIS A 31 -4.47 -10.15 -22.04
CA HIS A 31 -4.68 -11.58 -21.80
C HIS A 31 -5.45 -11.78 -20.50
N LEU A 32 -6.59 -12.47 -20.55
CA LEU A 32 -7.53 -12.58 -19.41
C LEU A 32 -7.32 -13.79 -18.50
N ILE A 33 -6.49 -14.76 -18.90
CA ILE A 33 -6.23 -15.99 -18.12
C ILE A 33 -4.77 -16.37 -18.25
N LYS A 34 -4.08 -16.84 -17.21
CA LYS A 34 -2.67 -17.25 -17.38
C LYS A 34 -2.54 -18.62 -18.06
N SER A 35 -3.36 -19.58 -17.64
CA SER A 35 -3.50 -20.90 -18.26
C SER A 35 -4.86 -21.52 -17.91
N LYS A 36 -5.34 -22.46 -18.72
CA LYS A 36 -6.57 -23.21 -18.43
C LYS A 36 -6.46 -24.01 -17.13
N ASP A 37 -5.28 -24.57 -16.85
CA ASP A 37 -5.05 -25.35 -15.63
C ASP A 37 -5.24 -24.51 -14.37
N ARG A 38 -4.76 -23.26 -14.36
CA ARG A 38 -4.92 -22.34 -13.21
C ARG A 38 -6.36 -21.87 -13.06
N VAL A 39 -7.08 -21.66 -14.17
CA VAL A 39 -8.53 -21.41 -14.12
C VAL A 39 -9.25 -22.57 -13.46
N GLN A 40 -8.93 -23.81 -13.86
CA GLN A 40 -9.61 -25.00 -13.35
C GLN A 40 -9.30 -25.30 -11.88
N HIS A 41 -8.03 -25.18 -11.46
CA HIS A 41 -7.60 -25.59 -10.11
C HIS A 41 -7.64 -24.44 -9.09
N HIS A 42 -7.55 -23.19 -9.53
CA HIS A 42 -7.42 -22.03 -8.65
C HIS A 42 -8.43 -20.91 -8.94
N GLY A 43 -9.23 -21.02 -10.00
CA GLY A 43 -10.14 -19.96 -10.40
C GLY A 43 -9.43 -18.69 -10.88
N GLU A 44 -8.15 -18.78 -11.26
CA GLU A 44 -7.36 -17.58 -11.61
C GLU A 44 -7.81 -16.99 -12.95
N VAL A 45 -8.30 -15.75 -12.86
CA VAL A 45 -8.62 -14.89 -14.00
C VAL A 45 -8.02 -13.51 -13.78
N PHE A 46 -7.73 -12.80 -14.86
CA PHE A 46 -7.25 -11.43 -14.79
C PHE A 46 -8.38 -10.44 -15.04
N THR A 47 -8.59 -9.57 -14.06
CA THR A 47 -9.52 -8.44 -14.19
C THR A 47 -8.92 -7.41 -15.14
N PRO A 48 -9.58 -7.10 -16.27
CA PRO A 48 -9.05 -6.15 -17.22
C PRO A 48 -9.10 -4.72 -16.65
N LYS A 49 -8.20 -3.87 -17.12
CA LYS A 49 -8.04 -2.50 -16.61
C LYS A 49 -9.35 -1.70 -16.63
N TRP A 50 -10.09 -1.74 -17.74
CA TRP A 50 -11.36 -1.03 -17.86
C TRP A 50 -12.40 -1.45 -16.81
N MET A 51 -12.38 -2.72 -16.37
CA MET A 51 -13.30 -3.22 -15.36
C MET A 51 -12.92 -2.68 -13.98
N VAL A 52 -11.63 -2.67 -13.67
CA VAL A 52 -11.11 -2.04 -12.43
C VAL A 52 -11.50 -0.56 -12.40
N GLU A 53 -11.26 0.17 -13.48
CA GLU A 53 -11.63 1.59 -13.60
C GLU A 53 -13.13 1.80 -13.43
N LYS A 54 -13.95 0.98 -14.10
CA LYS A 54 -15.41 1.04 -13.98
C LYS A 54 -15.88 0.79 -12.54
N MET A 55 -15.38 -0.26 -11.89
CA MET A 55 -15.77 -0.56 -10.50
C MET A 55 -15.34 0.54 -9.54
N LEU A 56 -14.12 1.06 -9.70
CA LEU A 56 -13.64 2.15 -8.84
C LEU A 56 -14.38 3.47 -9.10
N SER A 57 -15.00 3.67 -10.27
CA SER A 57 -15.77 4.89 -10.59
C SER A 57 -17.09 5.04 -9.82
N GLU A 58 -17.53 4.01 -9.10
CA GLU A 58 -18.76 4.08 -8.30
C GLU A 58 -18.68 5.19 -7.24
N PRO A 59 -19.69 6.08 -7.11
CA PRO A 59 -19.59 7.27 -6.26
C PRO A 59 -19.24 6.99 -4.79
N ALA A 60 -19.81 5.95 -4.20
CA ALA A 60 -19.51 5.56 -2.83
C ALA A 60 -18.06 5.10 -2.65
N ILE A 61 -17.46 4.49 -3.68
CA ILE A 61 -16.06 4.08 -3.68
C ILE A 61 -15.15 5.30 -3.86
N GLN A 62 -15.53 6.23 -4.75
CA GLN A 62 -14.80 7.49 -4.96
C GLN A 62 -14.71 8.32 -3.68
N GLU A 63 -15.78 8.38 -2.88
CA GLU A 63 -15.75 9.03 -1.56
C GLU A 63 -14.67 8.43 -0.65
N LYS A 64 -14.59 7.09 -0.59
CA LYS A 64 -13.57 6.37 0.22
C LYS A 64 -12.16 6.46 -0.35
N LEU A 65 -12.01 6.64 -1.66
CA LEU A 65 -10.70 6.88 -2.28
C LEU A 65 -10.14 8.27 -1.91
N HIS A 66 -11.02 9.25 -1.66
CA HIS A 66 -10.66 10.60 -1.19
C HIS A 66 -10.60 10.74 0.34
N ASP A 67 -10.74 9.64 1.09
CA ASP A 67 -10.47 9.58 2.52
C ASP A 67 -9.20 8.77 2.77
N LEU A 68 -8.15 9.41 3.31
CA LEU A 68 -6.86 8.75 3.56
C LEU A 68 -6.96 7.58 4.55
N HIS A 69 -7.94 7.60 5.45
CA HIS A 69 -8.10 6.60 6.51
C HIS A 69 -9.15 5.55 6.19
N ALA A 70 -9.98 5.76 5.17
CA ALA A 70 -10.89 4.73 4.68
C ALA A 70 -10.13 3.52 4.13
N THR A 71 -10.44 2.35 4.67
CA THR A 71 -9.75 1.09 4.35
C THR A 71 -10.39 0.35 3.17
N PHE A 72 -9.56 -0.35 2.41
CA PHE A 72 -9.95 -1.22 1.31
C PHE A 72 -9.41 -2.61 1.58
N PHE A 73 -10.24 -3.63 1.34
CA PHE A 73 -9.86 -5.02 1.53
C PHE A 73 -10.18 -5.86 0.30
N GLU A 74 -9.16 -6.54 -0.23
CA GLU A 74 -9.28 -7.45 -1.37
C GLU A 74 -8.94 -8.90 -0.95
N PRO A 75 -9.95 -9.79 -0.79
CA PRO A 75 -9.73 -11.15 -0.30
C PRO A 75 -9.12 -12.11 -1.33
N SER A 76 -8.98 -11.70 -2.59
CA SER A 76 -8.47 -12.53 -3.70
C SER A 76 -7.65 -11.69 -4.69
N ALA A 77 -6.52 -11.17 -4.21
CA ALA A 77 -5.82 -10.09 -4.90
C ALA A 77 -5.26 -10.44 -6.30
N GLY A 78 -5.00 -11.71 -6.58
CA GLY A 78 -4.32 -12.17 -7.78
C GLY A 78 -2.99 -11.43 -7.97
N GLU A 79 -2.73 -10.96 -9.19
CA GLU A 79 -1.55 -10.13 -9.49
C GLU A 79 -1.74 -8.63 -9.12
N GLY A 80 -2.78 -8.30 -8.36
CA GLY A 80 -2.98 -6.97 -7.76
C GLY A 80 -3.64 -5.95 -8.67
N ALA A 81 -4.57 -6.35 -9.54
CA ALA A 81 -5.26 -5.43 -10.45
C ALA A 81 -6.00 -4.30 -9.70
N PHE A 82 -6.84 -4.66 -8.72
CA PHE A 82 -7.52 -3.70 -7.85
C PHE A 82 -6.55 -2.95 -6.93
N LEU A 83 -5.56 -3.64 -6.37
CA LEU A 83 -4.56 -3.01 -5.48
C LEU A 83 -3.81 -1.86 -6.17
N LYS A 84 -3.39 -2.06 -7.42
CA LYS A 84 -2.80 -1.00 -8.26
C LYS A 84 -3.77 0.15 -8.47
N GLY A 85 -5.01 -0.15 -8.87
CA GLY A 85 -6.02 0.87 -9.16
C GLY A 85 -6.39 1.72 -7.95
N ILE A 86 -6.61 1.08 -6.80
CA ILE A 86 -6.92 1.73 -5.52
C ILE A 86 -5.73 2.59 -5.09
N LEU A 87 -4.52 2.02 -5.02
CA LEU A 87 -3.34 2.76 -4.59
C LEU A 87 -3.05 3.96 -5.51
N HIS A 88 -3.19 3.79 -6.83
CA HIS A 88 -3.00 4.88 -7.78
C HIS A 88 -3.99 6.02 -7.57
N GLN A 89 -5.28 5.73 -7.36
CA GLN A 89 -6.27 6.78 -7.11
C GLN A 89 -6.08 7.45 -5.74
N LYS A 90 -5.80 6.68 -4.68
CA LYS A 90 -5.48 7.27 -3.37
C LYS A 90 -4.23 8.15 -3.42
N LEU A 91 -3.17 7.72 -4.12
CA LEU A 91 -1.96 8.55 -4.27
C LEU A 91 -2.19 9.75 -5.19
N SER A 92 -3.06 9.65 -6.20
CA SER A 92 -3.45 10.81 -7.01
C SER A 92 -4.16 11.87 -6.17
N TYR A 93 -5.00 11.45 -5.20
CA TYR A 93 -5.58 12.36 -4.23
C TYR A 93 -4.52 12.95 -3.28
N VAL A 94 -3.58 12.12 -2.78
CA VAL A 94 -2.44 12.59 -1.97
C VAL A 94 -1.63 13.65 -2.72
N ASP A 95 -1.37 13.46 -4.02
CA ASP A 95 -0.67 14.41 -4.88
C ASP A 95 -1.38 15.77 -4.93
N GLN A 96 -2.72 15.80 -4.87
CA GLN A 96 -3.50 17.02 -4.92
C GLN A 96 -3.52 17.78 -3.58
N ILE A 97 -3.62 17.06 -2.45
CA ILE A 97 -3.81 17.67 -1.13
C ILE A 97 -2.51 17.97 -0.37
N SER A 98 -1.37 17.46 -0.86
CA SER A 98 -0.11 17.50 -0.13
C SER A 98 0.87 18.53 -0.68
N ASN A 99 1.83 18.91 0.16
CA ASN A 99 3.06 19.57 -0.27
C ASN A 99 4.26 18.61 -0.07
N LYS A 100 5.47 19.02 -0.47
CA LYS A 100 6.68 18.18 -0.35
C LYS A 100 7.00 17.69 1.07
N ILE A 101 6.49 18.37 2.09
CA ILE A 101 6.68 17.99 3.50
C ILE A 101 5.64 16.94 3.90
N THR A 102 4.35 17.17 3.61
CA THR A 102 3.25 16.30 4.07
C THR A 102 3.04 15.05 3.22
N TRP A 103 3.46 15.08 1.94
CA TRP A 103 3.20 14.01 0.97
C TRP A 103 3.64 12.63 1.46
N LYS A 104 4.81 12.53 2.10
CA LYS A 104 5.36 11.24 2.57
C LYS A 104 4.45 10.57 3.59
N ASN A 105 3.93 11.34 4.54
CA ASN A 105 3.05 10.81 5.58
C ASN A 105 1.69 10.44 5.01
N ASN A 106 1.12 11.30 4.16
CA ASN A 106 -0.16 11.04 3.51
C ASN A 106 -0.09 9.82 2.58
N ALA A 107 1.02 9.65 1.84
CA ALA A 107 1.25 8.48 0.98
C ALA A 107 1.39 7.18 1.78
N LEU A 108 2.04 7.23 2.96
CA LEU A 108 2.11 6.07 3.85
C LEU A 108 0.74 5.72 4.44
N TRP A 109 -0.08 6.72 4.81
CA TRP A 109 -1.47 6.49 5.23
C TRP A 109 -2.31 5.85 4.13
N ALA A 110 -2.22 6.36 2.90
CA ALA A 110 -2.88 5.76 1.75
C ALA A 110 -2.49 4.27 1.60
N LEU A 111 -1.22 3.92 1.82
CA LEU A 111 -0.75 2.54 1.73
C LEU A 111 -1.21 1.67 2.91
N MET A 112 -1.18 2.21 4.14
CA MET A 112 -1.68 1.54 5.36
C MET A 112 -3.17 1.21 5.28
N SER A 113 -3.93 1.95 4.48
CA SER A 113 -5.37 1.74 4.30
C SER A 113 -5.74 0.58 3.37
N ILE A 114 -4.77 -0.07 2.70
CA ILE A 114 -5.05 -1.13 1.72
C ILE A 114 -4.59 -2.47 2.29
N TYR A 115 -5.51 -3.44 2.30
CA TYR A 115 -5.31 -4.81 2.80
C TYR A 115 -5.68 -5.82 1.72
N ALA A 116 -4.99 -6.96 1.70
CA ALA A 116 -5.34 -8.01 0.76
C ALA A 116 -4.86 -9.40 1.18
N ILE A 117 -5.55 -10.41 0.68
CA ILE A 117 -5.15 -11.82 0.78
C ILE A 117 -4.98 -12.37 -0.63
N GLU A 118 -3.92 -13.14 -0.84
CA GLU A 118 -3.72 -13.91 -2.06
C GLU A 118 -3.29 -15.33 -1.73
N LEU A 119 -3.90 -16.30 -2.40
CA LEU A 119 -3.62 -17.71 -2.18
C LEU A 119 -2.27 -18.12 -2.77
N LEU A 120 -1.98 -17.71 -4.00
CA LEU A 120 -0.83 -18.18 -4.75
C LEU A 120 0.39 -17.27 -4.53
N GLN A 121 1.48 -17.85 -4.04
CA GLN A 121 2.68 -17.11 -3.68
C GLN A 121 3.30 -16.32 -4.85
N ASP A 122 3.22 -16.84 -6.08
CA ASP A 122 3.74 -16.15 -7.27
C ASP A 122 2.92 -14.90 -7.61
N ASN A 123 1.59 -14.98 -7.50
CA ASN A 123 0.69 -13.84 -7.67
C ASN A 123 0.92 -12.79 -6.57
N LEU A 124 1.05 -13.22 -5.31
CA LEU A 124 1.32 -12.33 -4.18
C LEU A 124 2.61 -11.51 -4.39
N ILE A 125 3.69 -12.16 -4.84
CA ILE A 125 4.96 -11.48 -5.13
C ILE A 125 4.77 -10.42 -6.22
N LYS A 126 4.01 -10.73 -7.28
CA LYS A 126 3.72 -9.78 -8.36
C LYS A 126 2.86 -8.61 -7.87
N ALA A 127 1.82 -8.87 -7.07
CA ALA A 127 0.96 -7.85 -6.50
C ALA A 127 1.75 -6.87 -5.62
N LYS A 128 2.61 -7.37 -4.73
CA LYS A 128 3.47 -6.55 -3.86
C LYS A 128 4.44 -5.67 -4.66
N ARG A 129 5.08 -6.24 -5.69
CA ARG A 129 5.96 -5.48 -6.60
C ARG A 129 5.20 -4.38 -7.32
N ALA A 130 4.04 -4.71 -7.88
CA ALA A 130 3.19 -3.76 -8.56
C ALA A 130 2.77 -2.57 -7.67
N MET A 131 2.43 -2.82 -6.40
CA MET A 131 2.12 -1.75 -5.45
C MET A 131 3.33 -0.85 -5.16
N ILE A 132 4.52 -1.44 -4.98
CA ILE A 132 5.76 -0.66 -4.82
C ILE A 132 6.06 0.18 -6.06
N ASP A 133 5.87 -0.36 -7.26
CA ASP A 133 6.11 0.37 -8.50
C ASP A 133 5.16 1.58 -8.64
N VAL A 134 3.88 1.43 -8.27
CA VAL A 134 2.92 2.54 -8.23
C VAL A 134 3.37 3.60 -7.22
N PHE A 135 3.75 3.19 -6.00
CA PHE A 135 4.22 4.12 -4.97
C PHE A 135 5.46 4.90 -5.41
N ILE A 136 6.45 4.21 -5.98
CA ILE A 136 7.67 4.82 -6.52
C ILE A 136 7.33 5.82 -7.63
N ASN A 137 6.46 5.44 -8.57
CA ASN A 137 6.07 6.30 -9.71
C ASN A 137 5.47 7.63 -9.24
N HIS A 138 4.54 7.60 -8.28
CA HIS A 138 3.98 8.81 -7.68
C HIS A 138 5.03 9.62 -6.92
N TYR A 139 5.85 9.00 -6.07
CA TYR A 139 6.91 9.71 -5.35
C TYR A 139 7.86 10.43 -6.31
N GLN A 140 8.33 9.73 -7.34
CA GLN A 140 9.31 10.26 -8.28
C GLN A 140 8.74 11.45 -9.04
N THR A 141 7.49 11.34 -9.48
CA THR A 141 6.78 12.42 -10.18
C THR A 141 6.54 13.61 -9.25
N PHE A 142 6.04 13.39 -8.05
CA PHE A 142 5.71 14.47 -7.12
C PHE A 142 6.97 15.19 -6.60
N MET A 143 8.01 14.43 -6.24
CA MET A 143 9.25 14.97 -5.67
C MET A 143 10.26 15.41 -6.73
N GLN A 144 10.08 15.01 -7.99
CA GLN A 144 11.06 15.13 -9.07
C GLN A 144 12.43 14.56 -8.68
N LYS A 145 12.42 13.41 -8.00
CA LYS A 145 13.62 12.76 -7.46
C LYS A 145 13.46 11.24 -7.41
N ALA A 146 14.51 10.51 -7.74
CA ALA A 146 14.54 9.05 -7.58
C ALA A 146 14.39 8.63 -6.11
N LEU A 147 13.54 7.63 -5.84
CA LEU A 147 13.42 7.01 -4.52
C LEU A 147 14.48 5.91 -4.39
N SER A 148 15.40 6.05 -3.45
CA SER A 148 16.38 5.02 -3.15
C SER A 148 15.79 3.99 -2.18
N SER A 149 16.11 2.71 -2.43
CA SER A 149 15.70 1.58 -1.58
C SER A 149 16.27 1.65 -0.15
N ASN A 150 17.33 2.45 0.07
CA ASN A 150 17.93 2.63 1.38
C ASN A 150 17.21 3.66 2.26
N THR A 151 16.25 4.40 1.71
CA THR A 151 15.51 5.43 2.46
C THR A 151 14.48 4.85 3.40
N ASP A 152 14.32 5.49 4.56
CA ASP A 152 13.28 5.23 5.55
C ASP A 152 11.88 5.13 4.93
N LEU A 153 11.55 6.04 4.02
CA LEU A 153 10.27 6.03 3.29
C LEU A 153 10.06 4.73 2.49
N TYR A 154 11.06 4.29 1.73
CA TYR A 154 10.97 3.06 0.94
C TYR A 154 10.84 1.83 1.84
N LYS A 155 11.65 1.77 2.90
CA LYS A 155 11.60 0.65 3.86
C LYS A 155 10.25 0.56 4.56
N SER A 156 9.69 1.69 5.00
CA SER A 156 8.33 1.75 5.55
C SER A 156 7.27 1.33 4.54
N ALA A 157 7.31 1.84 3.30
CA ALA A 157 6.34 1.46 2.28
C ALA A 157 6.40 -0.05 1.99
N ARG A 158 7.61 -0.62 1.90
CA ARG A 158 7.80 -2.06 1.71
C ARG A 158 7.27 -2.87 2.88
N TYR A 159 7.56 -2.45 4.11
CA TYR A 159 7.08 -3.09 5.33
C TYR A 159 5.54 -3.11 5.38
N ILE A 160 4.90 -1.96 5.16
CA ILE A 160 3.42 -1.85 5.16
C ILE A 160 2.82 -2.81 4.13
N ILE A 161 3.33 -2.82 2.90
CA ILE A 161 2.86 -3.78 1.88
C ILE A 161 3.10 -5.22 2.33
N ASP A 162 4.20 -5.50 3.02
CA ASP A 162 4.49 -6.87 3.47
C ASP A 162 3.54 -7.39 4.53
N VAL A 163 3.10 -6.53 5.45
CA VAL A 163 2.21 -6.89 6.56
C VAL A 163 0.72 -6.70 6.25
N ASN A 164 0.37 -5.90 5.23
CA ASN A 164 -1.01 -5.69 4.82
C ASN A 164 -1.46 -6.58 3.64
N ILE A 165 -0.52 -7.02 2.79
CA ILE A 165 -0.79 -7.85 1.62
C ILE A 165 -0.19 -9.23 1.91
N VAL A 166 -1.00 -10.20 2.28
CA VAL A 166 -0.51 -11.44 2.90
C VAL A 166 -0.91 -12.67 2.11
N GLN A 167 -0.13 -13.75 2.29
CA GLN A 167 -0.49 -15.04 1.73
C GLN A 167 -1.56 -15.68 2.61
N GLY A 168 -2.61 -16.22 2.00
CA GLY A 168 -3.58 -17.01 2.74
C GLY A 168 -4.73 -17.57 1.92
N ASN A 169 -5.44 -18.50 2.54
CA ASN A 169 -6.70 -19.02 2.07
C ASN A 169 -7.83 -18.40 2.89
N THR A 170 -8.62 -17.54 2.25
CA THR A 170 -9.73 -16.82 2.88
C THR A 170 -10.86 -17.74 3.33
N LEU A 171 -11.01 -18.91 2.73
CA LEU A 171 -12.03 -19.88 3.13
C LEU A 171 -11.66 -20.63 4.41
N THR A 172 -10.36 -20.81 4.67
CA THR A 172 -9.87 -21.52 5.87
C THR A 172 -9.29 -20.59 6.93
N PHE A 173 -9.24 -19.28 6.66
CA PHE A 173 -8.61 -18.24 7.48
C PHE A 173 -7.11 -18.45 7.74
N LYS A 174 -6.43 -19.29 6.95
CA LYS A 174 -5.07 -19.74 7.25
C LYS A 174 -4.09 -19.51 6.12
N ASN A 175 -2.83 -19.27 6.48
CA ASN A 175 -1.71 -19.20 5.55
C ASN A 175 -1.15 -20.59 5.20
N SER A 176 -0.12 -20.64 4.36
CA SER A 176 0.57 -21.85 3.92
C SER A 176 1.25 -22.62 5.06
N GLU A 177 1.49 -21.97 6.20
CA GLU A 177 2.01 -22.59 7.42
C GLU A 177 0.89 -23.10 8.35
N ASN A 178 -0.37 -23.10 7.89
CA ASN A 178 -1.56 -23.51 8.66
C ASN A 178 -1.82 -22.63 9.91
N LYS A 179 -1.24 -21.43 9.97
CA LYS A 179 -1.51 -20.40 11.00
C LYS A 179 -2.62 -19.47 10.54
N LEU A 180 -3.32 -18.83 11.49
CA LEU A 180 -4.31 -17.81 11.16
C LEU A 180 -3.66 -16.66 10.39
N ILE A 181 -4.38 -16.13 9.40
CA ILE A 181 -3.94 -14.95 8.64
C ILE A 181 -3.99 -13.75 9.57
N GLU A 182 -2.86 -13.06 9.72
CA GLU A 182 -2.71 -11.88 10.57
C GLU A 182 -2.49 -10.62 9.73
N PHE A 183 -3.00 -9.51 10.25
CA PHE A 183 -2.81 -8.17 9.70
C PHE A 183 -2.26 -7.21 10.77
N ARG A 184 -1.88 -6.01 10.32
CA ARG A 184 -1.56 -4.88 11.18
C ARG A 184 -2.60 -3.79 11.02
N GLU A 185 -3.27 -3.45 12.11
CA GLU A 185 -4.09 -2.24 12.18
C GLU A 185 -3.19 -1.03 12.46
N TRP A 186 -3.44 0.07 11.77
CA TRP A 186 -2.63 1.29 11.86
C TRP A 186 -3.44 2.43 12.48
N ILE A 187 -3.11 2.81 13.70
CA ILE A 187 -3.89 3.77 14.49
C ILE A 187 -3.15 5.11 14.56
N PRO A 188 -3.76 6.23 14.10
CA PRO A 188 -3.16 7.55 14.23
C PRO A 188 -2.89 7.92 15.70
N SER A 189 -1.68 8.41 15.98
CA SER A 189 -1.29 8.88 17.31
C SER A 189 -0.50 10.20 17.16
N GLY A 190 -1.20 11.28 16.85
CA GLY A 190 -0.59 12.56 16.50
C GLY A 190 0.16 12.48 15.17
N ASN A 191 1.47 12.78 15.17
CA ASN A 191 2.33 12.61 14.00
C ASN A 191 2.96 11.20 13.89
N LYS A 192 2.61 10.31 14.81
CA LYS A 192 3.08 8.94 14.89
C LYS A 192 1.93 7.97 14.61
N VAL A 193 2.26 6.69 14.53
CA VAL A 193 1.31 5.59 14.34
C VAL A 193 1.56 4.52 15.40
N LYS A 194 0.49 3.96 15.94
CA LYS A 194 0.51 2.73 16.73
C LYS A 194 0.08 1.58 15.82
N GLN A 195 0.63 0.39 16.05
CA GLN A 195 0.21 -0.81 15.34
C GLN A 195 -0.40 -1.81 16.32
N ASN A 196 -1.53 -2.40 15.93
CA ASN A 196 -2.11 -3.55 16.59
C ASN A 196 -2.12 -4.74 15.64
N THR A 197 -2.07 -5.96 16.17
CA THR A 197 -2.23 -7.17 15.36
C THR A 197 -3.64 -7.70 15.54
N PHE A 198 -4.27 -8.12 14.44
CA PHE A 198 -5.55 -8.82 14.47
C PHE A 198 -5.54 -9.96 13.44
N THR A 199 -6.44 -10.92 13.61
CA THR A 199 -6.56 -12.04 12.66
C THR A 199 -7.68 -11.79 11.66
N TYR A 200 -7.56 -12.30 10.44
CA TYR A 200 -8.67 -12.26 9.48
C TYR A 200 -9.94 -12.95 10.03
N LYS A 201 -9.78 -13.99 10.87
CA LYS A 201 -10.89 -14.70 11.50
C LYS A 201 -11.68 -13.79 12.45
N SER A 202 -11.02 -12.89 13.19
CA SER A 202 -11.70 -12.03 14.17
C SER A 202 -12.67 -11.03 13.53
N LEU A 203 -12.59 -10.79 12.20
CA LEU A 203 -13.55 -9.93 11.48
C LEU A 203 -14.97 -10.52 11.39
N PHE A 204 -15.14 -11.82 11.65
CA PHE A 204 -16.42 -12.53 11.49
C PHE A 204 -17.00 -13.05 12.81
N ASN A 205 -16.22 -13.04 13.89
CA ASN A 205 -16.59 -13.68 15.14
C ASN A 205 -17.14 -12.65 16.14
N ASN A 206 -18.46 -12.54 16.22
CA ASN A 206 -19.14 -11.92 17.37
C ASN A 206 -19.57 -12.96 18.44
N ASP A 207 -19.32 -14.27 18.28
CA ASP A 207 -19.87 -15.31 19.18
C ASP A 207 -18.92 -16.50 19.53
N ASP A 208 -17.66 -16.51 19.11
CA ASP A 208 -16.71 -17.55 19.54
C ASP A 208 -16.02 -17.12 20.86
N MET A 209 -16.37 -17.80 21.94
CA MET A 209 -15.92 -17.68 23.36
C MET A 209 -14.39 -17.78 23.63
N ASP A 210 -13.53 -17.63 22.62
CA ASP A 210 -12.06 -17.64 22.77
C ASP A 210 -11.40 -16.30 22.41
N ASP A 211 -12.17 -15.23 22.19
CA ASP A 211 -11.64 -13.87 22.04
C ASP A 211 -12.34 -12.88 22.98
N VAL A 212 -11.57 -11.95 23.52
CA VAL A 212 -11.95 -11.11 24.67
C VAL A 212 -13.05 -10.12 24.25
N ASN A 213 -14.19 -10.17 24.93
CA ASN A 213 -15.35 -9.26 24.86
C ASN A 213 -16.06 -9.12 23.49
N ALA A 214 -16.96 -10.07 23.21
CA ALA A 214 -18.08 -9.85 22.32
C ALA A 214 -19.22 -9.12 23.05
N ASN A 215 -19.70 -8.01 22.49
CA ASN A 215 -21.10 -7.61 22.60
C ASN A 215 -21.60 -6.94 21.32
N GLU A 216 -22.87 -7.18 21.07
CA GLU A 216 -23.60 -7.11 19.81
C GLU A 216 -23.76 -5.70 19.21
N GLY A 217 -23.84 -5.66 17.88
CA GLY A 217 -24.65 -4.68 17.16
C GLY A 217 -23.90 -3.43 16.70
N GLN A 218 -23.65 -3.37 15.39
CA GLN A 218 -23.19 -2.18 14.66
C GLN A 218 -21.79 -1.68 15.06
N LEU A 219 -20.80 -2.16 14.32
CA LEU A 219 -19.36 -1.86 14.37
C LEU A 219 -19.01 -0.46 14.90
N SER A 220 -18.85 -0.34 16.20
CA SER A 220 -17.86 0.56 16.76
C SER A 220 -16.55 -0.21 16.79
N LEU A 221 -15.59 0.21 15.97
CA LEU A 221 -14.16 -0.13 16.12
C LEU A 221 -13.56 0.39 17.44
N PHE A 222 -14.37 1.08 18.26
CA PHE A 222 -14.00 1.74 19.50
C PHE A 222 -14.77 1.11 20.65
N ASP A 223 -14.23 0.04 21.21
CA ASP A 223 -14.36 -0.15 22.64
C ASP A 223 -12.97 -0.52 23.19
N ASP A 224 -12.59 0.19 24.25
CA ASP A 224 -11.26 0.23 24.83
C ASP A 224 -10.79 -1.17 25.26
N PHE A 225 -9.87 -1.75 24.49
CA PHE A 225 -9.10 -2.91 24.95
C PHE A 225 -7.83 -2.46 25.67
N GLU A 226 -7.97 -2.15 26.95
CA GLU A 226 -6.90 -2.37 27.92
C GLU A 226 -6.86 -3.86 28.30
N ASN A 227 -5.91 -4.62 27.73
CA ASN A 227 -4.94 -5.47 28.45
C ASN A 227 -4.26 -6.51 27.54
N GLY A 228 -2.92 -6.56 27.59
CA GLY A 228 -2.18 -7.82 27.46
C GLY A 228 -1.19 -8.02 26.30
N ASP A 229 -0.22 -7.14 26.07
CA ASP A 229 1.22 -7.51 26.05
C ASP A 229 2.09 -6.24 25.92
N SER A 230 2.83 -5.90 26.98
CA SER A 230 3.40 -4.57 27.22
C SER A 230 4.74 -4.31 26.51
N LYS A 231 4.89 -4.74 25.25
CA LYS A 231 6.04 -4.38 24.41
C LYS A 231 5.75 -3.89 22.98
N GLN A 232 4.52 -3.96 22.47
CA GLN A 232 4.23 -3.55 21.08
C GLN A 232 3.51 -2.20 20.88
N ASN A 233 3.25 -1.43 21.94
CA ASN A 233 2.27 -0.33 21.87
C ASN A 233 2.85 1.09 21.89
N GLN A 234 4.14 1.26 21.61
CA GLN A 234 4.76 2.58 21.56
C GLN A 234 4.57 3.22 20.17
N PRO A 235 4.01 4.43 20.07
CA PRO A 235 3.87 5.12 18.79
C PRO A 235 5.23 5.32 18.12
N VAL A 236 5.31 4.95 16.84
CA VAL A 236 6.51 5.14 16.00
C VAL A 236 6.25 6.15 14.89
N GLN A 237 7.32 6.72 14.34
CA GLN A 237 7.19 7.60 13.18
C GLN A 237 6.75 6.79 11.96
N LEU A 238 5.87 7.36 11.13
CA LEU A 238 5.35 6.67 9.94
C LEU A 238 6.49 6.21 9.01
N THR A 239 7.51 7.05 8.83
CA THR A 239 8.69 6.71 8.02
C THR A 239 9.64 5.71 8.68
N LYS A 240 9.33 5.22 9.89
CA LYS A 240 10.16 4.27 10.65
C LYS A 240 9.39 3.05 11.14
N VAL A 241 8.20 2.78 10.60
CA VAL A 241 7.38 1.62 11.00
C VAL A 241 8.06 0.27 10.74
N TYR A 242 9.07 0.23 9.88
CA TYR A 242 9.87 -0.97 9.61
C TYR A 242 10.86 -1.32 10.75
N GLU A 243 11.06 -0.42 11.72
CA GLU A 243 11.98 -0.62 12.86
C GLU A 243 11.31 -1.35 14.05
N VAL A 244 10.03 -1.75 13.93
CA VAL A 244 9.19 -2.32 14.99
C VAL A 244 9.21 -3.85 15.00
#